data_AF-A0A7J8M1P0-F1
#
_entry.id   AF-A0A7J8M1P0-F1
#
_cell.length_a   1.000
_cell.length_b   1.000
_cell.length_c   1.000
_cell.angle_alpha   90.00
_cell.angle_beta   90.00
_cell.angle_gamma   90.00
#
_symmetry.space_group_name_H-M   'P 1'
#
loop_
_entity.id
_entity.type
_entity.pdbx_description
1 polymer ?
#
loop_
_entity_poly.entity_id
_entity_poly.type
_entity_poly.pdbx_seq_one_letter_code
_entity_poly.pdbx_strand_id
1 'polypeptide(L)'
;HGPDECLLNTIEACTISVYPNEEQHLSFILCLERLASANELNEWINCFNTTGLATVPIDCYKSGYGNVLENQYAAETAQLDPPHKFVPWVLVDGQPLQEDFKNFVTYVCNAYKGEQVPEACHPLPLMNNSLKKATPSYPASLLSADTPYSITWLLIYGIHFSFSFSLL
;
A
#
# COMPACT_ATOMS: atom_id res chain seq x y z
N HIS A 1 -4.92 -10.79 16.62
CA HIS A 1 -5.77 -10.81 15.42
C HIS A 1 -7.09 -11.48 15.76
N GLY A 2 -8.20 -10.77 15.59
CA GLY A 2 -9.55 -11.12 16.06
C GLY A 2 -10.64 -10.61 15.11
N PRO A 3 -11.94 -10.65 15.48
CA PRO A 3 -13.03 -10.33 14.55
C PRO A 3 -12.97 -8.95 13.89
N ASP A 4 -12.47 -7.94 14.60
CA ASP A 4 -12.36 -6.57 14.08
C ASP A 4 -11.38 -6.47 12.92
N GLU A 5 -10.30 -7.26 12.96
CA GLU A 5 -9.35 -7.31 11.87
C GLU A 5 -9.93 -8.00 10.64
N CYS A 6 -10.61 -9.14 10.81
CA CYS A 6 -11.29 -9.79 9.69
C CYS A 6 -12.31 -8.86 9.02
N LEU A 7 -13.03 -8.07 9.83
CA LEU A 7 -13.94 -7.03 9.33
C LEU A 7 -13.17 -6.00 8.49
N LEU A 8 -12.08 -5.44 9.03
CA LEU A 8 -11.35 -4.37 8.37
C LEU A 8 -10.61 -4.84 7.12
N ASN A 9 -10.05 -6.06 7.11
CA ASN A 9 -9.50 -6.66 5.89
C ASN A 9 -10.56 -6.73 4.79
N THR A 10 -11.76 -7.21 5.13
CA THR A 10 -12.84 -7.30 4.15
C THR A 10 -13.25 -5.92 3.63
N ILE A 11 -13.23 -4.90 4.48
CA ILE A 11 -13.50 -3.50 4.10
C ILE A 11 -12.38 -2.95 3.19
N GLU A 12 -11.12 -3.24 3.47
CA GLU A 12 -9.97 -2.87 2.63
C GLU A 12 -10.06 -3.55 1.26
N ALA A 13 -10.31 -4.86 1.21
CA ALA A 13 -10.57 -5.62 -0.02
C ALA A 13 -11.70 -5.01 -0.85
N CYS A 14 -12.83 -4.69 -0.20
CA CYS A 14 -13.94 -4.00 -0.82
C CYS A 14 -13.56 -2.59 -1.33
N THR A 15 -12.71 -1.87 -0.60
CA THR A 15 -12.27 -0.52 -0.97
C THR A 15 -11.40 -0.58 -2.23
N ILE A 16 -10.46 -1.54 -2.32
CA ILE A 16 -9.65 -1.78 -3.51
C ILE A 16 -10.55 -2.10 -4.72
N SER A 17 -11.52 -2.99 -4.53
CA SER A 17 -12.42 -3.40 -5.61
C SER A 17 -13.33 -2.28 -6.09
N VAL A 18 -13.80 -1.39 -5.20
CA VAL A 18 -14.70 -0.28 -5.53
C VAL A 18 -13.94 0.92 -6.09
N TYR A 19 -12.76 1.19 -5.57
CA TYR A 19 -11.89 2.29 -5.96
C TYR A 19 -10.60 1.74 -6.60
N PRO A 20 -10.63 1.34 -7.89
CA PRO A 20 -9.47 0.76 -8.55
C PRO A 20 -8.32 1.76 -8.78
N ASN A 21 -8.56 3.05 -8.57
CA ASN A 21 -7.49 4.06 -8.55
C ASN A 21 -6.63 3.88 -7.29
N GLU A 22 -5.32 3.68 -7.48
CA GLU A 22 -4.39 3.39 -6.40
C GLU A 22 -4.34 4.47 -5.32
N GLU A 23 -4.26 5.74 -5.73
CA GLU A 23 -4.22 6.87 -4.79
C GLU A 23 -5.47 6.91 -3.90
N GLN A 24 -6.64 6.65 -4.47
CA GLN A 24 -7.90 6.62 -3.74
C GLN A 24 -7.93 5.51 -2.70
N HIS A 25 -7.76 4.24 -3.08
CA HIS A 25 -7.84 3.17 -2.08
C HIS A 25 -6.69 3.21 -1.08
N LEU A 26 -5.47 3.62 -1.49
CA LEU A 26 -4.34 3.77 -0.59
C LEU A 26 -4.61 4.85 0.46
N SER A 27 -5.24 5.96 0.07
CA SER A 27 -5.56 7.02 1.03
C SER A 27 -6.45 6.51 2.17
N PHE A 28 -7.37 5.59 1.87
CA PHE A 28 -8.25 4.97 2.85
C PHE A 28 -7.51 3.96 3.74
N ILE A 29 -6.73 3.07 3.13
CA ILE A 29 -5.94 2.06 3.86
C ILE A 29 -4.94 2.75 4.80
N LEU A 30 -4.23 3.79 4.33
CA LEU A 30 -3.32 4.56 5.17
C LEU A 30 -4.03 5.28 6.31
N CYS A 31 -5.30 5.65 6.15
CA CYS A 31 -6.10 6.18 7.25
C CYS A 31 -6.39 5.10 8.30
N LEU A 32 -6.78 3.89 7.87
CA LEU A 32 -7.00 2.75 8.77
C LEU A 32 -5.74 2.36 9.54
N GLU A 33 -4.60 2.27 8.85
CA GLU A 33 -3.31 1.91 9.46
C GLU A 33 -2.86 2.92 10.52
N ARG A 34 -3.16 4.21 10.32
CA ARG A 34 -2.92 5.26 11.33
C ARG A 34 -3.80 5.06 12.56
N LEU A 35 -5.09 4.76 12.37
CA LEU A 35 -6.01 4.47 13.47
C LEU A 35 -5.60 3.19 14.21
N ALA A 36 -5.17 2.15 13.49
CA ALA A 36 -4.64 0.92 14.08
C ALA A 36 -3.43 1.20 14.98
N SER A 37 -2.47 1.98 14.47
CA SER A 37 -1.27 2.39 15.21
C SER A 37 -1.58 3.26 16.44
N ALA A 38 -2.66 4.05 16.38
CA ALA A 38 -3.14 4.87 17.49
C ALA A 38 -4.05 4.10 18.47
N ASN A 39 -4.41 2.85 18.17
CA ASN A 39 -5.41 2.07 18.90
C ASN A 39 -6.81 2.74 18.92
N GLU A 40 -7.22 3.30 17.78
CA GLU A 40 -8.45 4.07 17.56
C GLU A 40 -9.32 3.45 16.43
N LEU A 41 -9.22 2.13 16.20
CA LEU A 41 -9.93 1.44 15.12
C LEU A 41 -11.45 1.55 15.18
N ASN A 42 -12.03 1.91 16.33
CA ASN A 42 -13.46 2.23 16.45
C ASN A 42 -13.89 3.40 15.55
N GLU A 43 -12.97 4.26 15.13
CA GLU A 43 -13.23 5.41 14.27
C GLU A 43 -13.03 5.11 12.77
N TRP A 44 -12.85 3.84 12.37
CA TRP A 44 -12.52 3.45 10.99
C TRP A 44 -13.47 4.03 9.93
N ILE A 45 -14.76 4.17 10.25
CA ILE A 45 -15.77 4.73 9.34
C ILE A 45 -15.42 6.19 8.97
N ASN A 46 -14.76 6.93 9.85
CA ASN A 46 -14.37 8.31 9.57
C ASN A 46 -13.33 8.40 8.44
N CYS A 47 -12.63 7.31 8.11
CA CYS A 47 -11.71 7.30 6.98
C CYS A 47 -12.38 7.58 5.64
N PHE A 48 -13.68 7.28 5.47
CA PHE A 48 -14.43 7.72 4.28
C PHE A 48 -14.53 9.24 4.20
N ASN A 49 -14.88 9.88 5.32
CA ASN A 49 -14.96 11.34 5.37
C ASN A 49 -13.59 12.00 5.20
N THR A 50 -12.56 11.49 5.89
CA THR A 50 -11.19 12.00 5.84
C THR A 50 -10.59 11.94 4.42
N THR A 51 -10.94 10.91 3.64
CA THR A 51 -10.45 10.73 2.26
C THR A 51 -11.39 11.31 1.20
N GLY A 52 -12.60 11.73 1.58
CA GLY A 52 -13.63 12.17 0.65
C GLY A 52 -14.25 11.03 -0.19
N LEU A 53 -13.99 9.77 0.17
CA LEU A 53 -14.56 8.61 -0.49
C LEU A 53 -15.99 8.34 0.00
N ALA A 54 -16.85 7.90 -0.91
CA ALA A 54 -18.18 7.44 -0.54
C ALA A 54 -18.12 6.10 0.21
N THR A 55 -19.12 5.81 1.04
CA THR A 55 -19.20 4.59 1.85
C THR A 55 -19.60 3.33 1.06
N VAL A 56 -19.46 3.35 -0.27
CA VAL A 56 -19.80 2.23 -1.17
C VAL A 56 -19.11 0.90 -0.79
N PRO A 57 -17.87 0.86 -0.27
CA PRO A 57 -17.26 -0.38 0.21
C PRO A 57 -18.05 -1.10 1.32
N ILE A 58 -18.86 -0.37 2.10
CA ILE A 58 -19.75 -0.97 3.10
C ILE A 58 -20.83 -1.83 2.45
N ASP A 59 -21.31 -1.46 1.26
CA ASP A 59 -22.31 -2.24 0.53
C ASP A 59 -21.68 -3.51 -0.05
N CYS A 60 -20.44 -3.44 -0.53
CA CYS A 60 -19.64 -4.61 -0.91
C CYS A 60 -19.52 -5.59 0.27
N TYR A 61 -19.18 -5.10 1.47
CA TYR A 61 -19.10 -5.92 2.67
C TYR A 61 -20.46 -6.58 3.00
N LYS A 62 -21.53 -5.78 3.07
CA LYS A 62 -22.89 -6.25 3.41
C LYS A 62 -23.47 -7.24 2.40
N SER A 63 -23.12 -7.11 1.13
CA SER A 63 -23.56 -8.03 0.08
C SER A 63 -22.93 -9.43 0.18
N GLY A 64 -21.87 -9.58 0.97
CA GLY A 64 -21.04 -10.79 1.02
C GLY A 64 -20.01 -10.87 -0.09
N TYR A 65 -19.96 -9.91 -1.03
CA TYR A 65 -18.95 -9.87 -2.08
C TYR A 65 -17.54 -9.72 -1.51
N GLY A 66 -17.38 -9.02 -0.38
CA GLY A 66 -16.11 -8.94 0.34
C GLY A 66 -15.50 -10.32 0.68
N ASN A 67 -16.32 -11.32 1.04
CA ASN A 67 -15.83 -12.67 1.30
C ASN A 67 -15.30 -13.36 0.03
N VAL A 68 -15.85 -13.02 -1.14
CA VAL A 68 -15.33 -13.54 -2.42
C VAL A 68 -13.93 -13.00 -2.67
N LEU A 69 -13.72 -11.69 -2.42
CA LEU A 69 -12.43 -11.02 -2.55
C LEU A 69 -11.41 -11.60 -1.55
N GLU A 70 -11.77 -11.75 -0.28
CA GLU A 70 -10.89 -12.34 0.74
C GLU A 70 -10.45 -13.77 0.38
N ASN A 71 -11.36 -14.59 -0.16
CA ASN A 71 -11.00 -15.94 -0.63
C ASN A 71 -10.03 -15.92 -1.82
N GLN A 72 -10.15 -14.93 -2.71
CA GLN A 72 -9.21 -14.74 -3.81
C GLN A 72 -7.82 -14.34 -3.28
N TYR A 73 -7.74 -13.35 -2.39
CA TYR A 73 -6.47 -12.94 -1.78
C TYR A 73 -5.84 -14.03 -0.91
N ALA A 74 -6.64 -14.84 -0.23
CA ALA A 74 -6.14 -16.02 0.48
C ALA A 74 -5.52 -17.04 -0.49
N ALA A 75 -6.14 -17.27 -1.66
CA ALA A 75 -5.61 -18.17 -2.67
C ALA A 75 -4.33 -17.63 -3.32
N GLU A 76 -4.22 -16.32 -3.56
CA GLU A 76 -3.01 -15.65 -4.03
C GLU A 76 -1.87 -15.77 -3.00
N THR A 77 -2.18 -15.47 -1.73
CA THR A 77 -1.22 -15.56 -0.62
C THR A 77 -0.74 -17.01 -0.40
N ALA A 78 -1.60 -18.00 -0.59
CA ALA A 78 -1.24 -19.41 -0.49
C ALA A 78 -0.34 -19.90 -1.64
N GLN A 79 -0.30 -19.17 -2.77
CA GLN A 79 0.55 -19.47 -3.92
C GLN A 79 1.95 -18.87 -3.84
N LEU A 80 2.24 -18.06 -2.80
CA LEU A 80 3.57 -17.51 -2.58
C LEU A 80 4.61 -18.63 -2.46
N ASP A 81 5.69 -18.51 -3.23
CA ASP A 81 6.85 -19.40 -3.19
C ASP A 81 8.14 -18.59 -3.00
N PRO A 82 8.83 -18.71 -1.84
CA PRO A 82 8.46 -19.52 -0.68
C PRO A 82 7.21 -18.98 0.04
N PRO A 83 6.47 -19.85 0.78
CA PRO A 83 5.40 -19.40 1.66
C PRO A 83 5.88 -18.34 2.65
N HIS A 84 5.04 -17.31 2.88
CA HIS A 84 5.36 -16.25 3.81
C HIS A 84 5.50 -16.78 5.25
N LYS A 85 6.44 -16.22 6.01
CA LYS A 85 6.75 -16.67 7.39
C LYS A 85 6.29 -15.70 8.46
N PHE A 86 6.00 -14.46 8.06
CA PHE A 86 5.55 -13.36 8.90
C PHE A 86 4.89 -12.30 8.01
N VAL A 87 4.28 -11.31 8.64
CA VAL A 87 3.78 -10.10 7.98
C VAL A 87 4.48 -8.86 8.57
N PRO A 88 4.74 -7.81 7.75
CA PRO A 88 4.48 -7.73 6.31
C PRO A 88 5.40 -8.66 5.49
N TRP A 89 4.92 -9.11 4.33
CA TRP A 89 5.69 -9.95 3.39
C TRP A 89 5.86 -9.19 2.06
N VAL A 90 7.06 -8.66 1.82
CA VAL A 90 7.29 -7.73 0.70
C VAL A 90 8.04 -8.45 -0.42
N LEU A 91 7.53 -8.34 -1.64
CA LEU A 91 8.15 -8.87 -2.84
C LEU A 91 8.53 -7.73 -3.79
N VAL A 92 9.77 -7.78 -4.30
CA VAL A 92 10.24 -6.93 -5.41
C VAL A 92 10.60 -7.87 -6.55
N ASP A 93 9.97 -7.70 -7.72
CA ASP A 93 10.10 -8.59 -8.88
C ASP A 93 9.92 -10.08 -8.55
N GLY A 94 8.94 -10.38 -7.69
CA GLY A 94 8.63 -11.74 -7.24
C GLY A 94 9.61 -12.33 -6.23
N GLN A 95 10.64 -11.59 -5.81
CA GLN A 95 11.61 -12.04 -4.81
C GLN A 95 11.25 -11.51 -3.42
N PRO A 96 11.07 -12.38 -2.40
CA PRO A 96 10.75 -11.93 -1.05
C PRO A 96 11.98 -11.29 -0.38
N LEU A 97 11.79 -10.11 0.19
CA LEU A 97 12.84 -9.39 0.93
C LEU A 97 13.11 -10.01 2.31
N GLN A 98 12.20 -10.85 2.81
CA GLN A 98 12.27 -11.46 4.14
C GLN A 98 12.54 -10.38 5.21
N GLU A 99 13.47 -10.62 6.13
CA GLU A 99 13.75 -9.72 7.27
C GLU A 99 14.27 -8.34 6.82
N ASP A 100 14.69 -8.22 5.56
CA ASP A 100 15.19 -6.97 4.98
C ASP A 100 14.08 -6.11 4.36
N PHE A 101 12.80 -6.44 4.61
CA PHE A 101 11.64 -5.73 4.07
C PHE A 101 11.65 -4.21 4.33
N LYS A 102 12.30 -3.75 5.40
CA LYS A 102 12.42 -2.32 5.71
C LYS A 102 13.30 -1.55 4.71
N ASN A 103 14.20 -2.25 4.03
CA ASN A 103 15.08 -1.69 3.02
C ASN A 103 14.46 -1.74 1.61
N PHE A 104 13.15 -1.98 1.48
CA PHE A 104 12.46 -2.12 0.19
C PHE A 104 12.77 -1.00 -0.80
N VAL A 105 12.94 0.26 -0.37
CA VAL A 105 13.27 1.38 -1.25
C VAL A 105 14.56 1.09 -2.01
N THR A 106 15.58 0.57 -1.34
CA THR A 106 16.84 0.18 -1.98
C THR A 106 16.62 -0.91 -3.03
N TYR A 107 15.81 -1.92 -2.74
CA TYR A 107 15.51 -2.99 -3.69
C TYR A 107 14.73 -2.47 -4.90
N VAL A 108 13.73 -1.62 -4.68
CA VAL A 108 12.94 -0.97 -5.74
C VAL A 108 13.84 -0.14 -6.63
N CYS A 109 14.69 0.70 -6.05
CA CYS A 109 15.61 1.55 -6.79
C CYS A 109 16.66 0.76 -7.57
N ASN A 110 17.14 -0.36 -7.02
CA ASN A 110 18.05 -1.26 -7.74
C ASN A 110 17.36 -2.04 -8.87
N ALA A 111 16.07 -2.35 -8.71
CA ALA A 111 15.27 -3.04 -9.73
C ALA A 111 14.78 -2.09 -10.84
N TYR A 112 14.79 -0.77 -10.60
CA TYR A 112 14.35 0.24 -11.55
C TYR A 112 15.26 0.28 -12.78
N LYS A 113 14.67 0.13 -13.97
CA LYS A 113 15.37 0.12 -15.28
C LYS A 113 15.02 1.34 -16.14
N GLY A 114 14.24 2.30 -15.61
CA GLY A 114 13.89 3.52 -16.34
C GLY A 114 15.08 4.47 -16.44
N GLU A 115 15.09 5.30 -17.48
CA GLU A 115 16.17 6.26 -17.72
C GLU A 115 16.15 7.41 -16.70
N GLN A 116 14.96 7.84 -16.28
CA GLN A 116 14.77 8.90 -15.29
C GLN A 116 14.65 8.28 -13.90
N VAL A 117 15.77 8.17 -13.19
CA VAL A 117 15.80 7.63 -11.82
C VAL A 117 15.01 8.57 -10.89
N PRO A 118 14.02 8.06 -10.14
CA PRO A 118 13.25 8.88 -9.20
C PRO A 118 14.14 9.51 -8.11
N GLU A 119 13.80 10.72 -7.67
CA GLU A 119 14.55 11.44 -6.62
C GLU A 119 14.70 10.60 -5.33
N ALA A 120 13.68 9.80 -4.99
CA ALA A 120 13.70 8.91 -3.84
C ALA A 120 14.79 7.83 -3.90
N CYS A 121 15.34 7.55 -5.09
CA CYS A 121 16.44 6.61 -5.31
C CYS A 121 17.82 7.24 -5.22
N HIS A 122 17.90 8.57 -5.16
CA HIS A 122 19.17 9.24 -4.90
C HIS A 122 19.52 9.14 -3.41
N PRO A 123 20.78 8.85 -3.05
CA PRO A 123 21.21 8.87 -1.67
C PRO A 123 20.88 10.23 -1.07
N LEU A 124 20.24 10.25 0.11
CA LEU A 124 20.06 11.48 0.85
C LEU A 124 21.44 12.14 0.99
N PRO A 125 21.61 13.41 0.58
CA PRO A 125 22.88 14.08 0.77
C PRO A 125 23.22 13.96 2.26
N LEU A 126 24.41 13.44 2.56
CA LEU A 126 24.91 13.39 3.93
C LEU A 126 24.65 14.76 4.54
N MET A 127 23.74 14.81 5.51
CA MET A 127 23.46 16.05 6.23
C MET A 127 24.73 16.42 6.98
N ASN A 128 25.60 17.18 6.34
CA ASN A 128 26.53 18.04 7.05
C ASN A 128 25.65 18.95 7.91
N ASN A 129 25.75 18.79 9.23
CA ASN A 129 25.07 19.59 10.23
C ASN A 129 25.16 21.09 9.89
N SER A 130 24.13 21.61 9.25
CA SER A 130 23.81 23.03 9.20
C SER A 130 22.36 23.18 8.78
N LEU A 131 21.51 23.20 9.79
CA LEU A 131 20.11 23.62 9.73
C LEU A 131 19.95 24.88 8.87
N LYS A 132 19.20 24.79 7.77
CA LYS A 132 18.28 25.87 7.35
C LYS A 132 16.96 25.27 6.86
N LYS A 133 15.93 25.60 7.63
CA LYS A 133 14.52 25.27 7.43
C LYS A 133 14.04 25.85 6.10
N ALA A 134 13.54 25.01 5.19
CA ALA A 134 12.78 25.45 4.03
C ALA A 134 11.45 24.69 3.98
N THR A 135 10.37 25.45 3.88
CA THR A 135 8.98 25.00 3.75
C THR A 135 8.73 24.34 2.38
N PRO A 136 7.96 23.24 2.28
CA PRO A 136 7.67 22.64 0.99
C PRO A 136 6.57 23.43 0.26
N SER A 137 6.91 24.00 -0.89
CA SER A 137 5.96 24.42 -1.92
C SER A 137 6.11 23.47 -3.10
N TYR A 138 5.07 22.69 -3.41
CA TYR A 138 5.04 21.80 -4.58
C TYR A 138 4.47 22.55 -5.78
N PRO A 139 5.21 22.68 -6.91
CA PRO A 139 4.61 23.05 -8.17
C PRO A 139 4.03 21.82 -8.87
N ALA A 140 2.92 22.04 -9.58
CA ALA A 140 2.17 21.05 -10.32
C ALA A 140 2.75 20.77 -11.72
N SER A 141 2.43 19.56 -12.20
CA SER A 141 2.43 19.06 -13.59
C SER A 141 3.76 18.70 -14.25
N LEU A 142 3.84 17.46 -14.75
CA LEU A 142 4.14 17.13 -16.15
C LEU A 142 3.78 15.65 -16.43
N LEU A 143 3.04 15.44 -17.52
CA LEU A 143 2.52 14.15 -18.01
C LEU A 143 3.53 13.46 -18.94
N SER A 144 3.84 12.18 -18.72
CA SER A 144 4.11 11.20 -19.80
C SER A 144 4.22 9.77 -19.25
N ALA A 145 3.77 8.81 -20.05
CA ALA A 145 3.51 7.42 -19.70
C ALA A 145 4.72 6.46 -19.85
N ASP A 146 4.55 5.28 -19.23
CA ASP A 146 5.11 3.96 -19.53
C ASP A 146 6.45 3.51 -18.88
N THR A 147 6.35 2.90 -17.68
CA THR A 147 6.94 1.58 -17.37
C THR A 147 6.23 0.94 -16.16
N PRO A 148 5.66 -0.28 -16.25
CA PRO A 148 5.05 -0.93 -15.09
C PRO A 148 6.09 -1.76 -14.33
N TYR A 149 6.43 -1.36 -13.10
CA TYR A 149 7.01 -2.29 -12.11
C TYR A 149 5.91 -2.68 -11.13
N SER A 150 5.78 -3.98 -10.85
CA SER A 150 4.82 -4.48 -9.87
C SER A 150 5.51 -4.62 -8.53
N ILE A 151 5.43 -3.61 -7.68
CA ILE A 151 5.82 -3.74 -6.27
C ILE A 151 4.64 -4.39 -5.57
N THR A 152 4.84 -5.65 -5.19
CA THR A 152 3.79 -6.41 -4.54
C THR A 152 4.00 -6.33 -3.05
N TRP A 153 3.15 -5.56 -2.41
CA TRP A 153 3.10 -5.38 -0.97
C TRP A 153 2.06 -6.35 -0.39
N LEU A 154 2.45 -7.30 0.45
CA LEU A 154 1.51 -7.77 1.49
C LEU A 154 1.65 -6.82 2.67
N LEU A 155 0.99 -5.67 2.55
CA LEU A 155 0.76 -4.82 3.70
C LEU A 155 -0.46 -5.36 4.43
N ILE A 156 -0.11 -6.26 5.36
CA ILE A 156 -0.83 -6.50 6.60
C ILE A 156 -2.12 -7.34 6.39
N TYR A 157 -2.26 -8.36 7.23
CA TYR A 157 -3.48 -9.18 7.36
C TYR A 157 -3.92 -10.09 6.18
N GLY A 158 -3.07 -10.37 5.20
CA GLY A 158 -3.34 -11.40 4.18
C GLY A 158 -4.01 -10.90 2.90
N ILE A 159 -4.11 -9.58 2.73
CA ILE A 159 -4.47 -8.96 1.46
C ILE A 159 -3.21 -8.78 0.63
N HIS A 160 -3.25 -9.28 -0.59
CA HIS A 160 -2.17 -9.15 -1.55
C HIS A 160 -2.36 -7.85 -2.33
N PHE A 161 -1.56 -6.83 -2.04
CA PHE A 161 -1.57 -5.61 -2.84
C PHE A 161 -0.49 -5.69 -3.91
N SER A 162 -0.88 -5.86 -5.16
CA SER A 162 0.02 -5.61 -6.29
C SER A 162 -0.08 -4.13 -6.65
N PHE A 163 0.87 -3.32 -6.20
CA PHE A 163 0.95 -1.92 -6.61
C PHE A 163 1.83 -1.81 -7.84
N SER A 164 1.27 -1.31 -8.94
CA SER A 164 2.07 -0.92 -10.10
C SER A 164 2.50 0.53 -9.90
N PHE A 165 3.56 0.75 -9.13
CA PHE A 165 4.09 2.10 -8.95
C PHE A 165 4.62 2.62 -10.30
N SER A 166 3.80 3.46 -10.94
CA SER A 166 4.31 4.46 -11.87
C SER A 166 4.95 5.55 -11.02
N LEU A 167 6.24 5.42 -10.72
CA LEU A 167 7.01 6.48 -10.11
C LEU A 167 7.04 7.66 -11.10
N LEU A 168 6.21 8.66 -10.82
CA LEU A 168 6.16 9.95 -11.51
C LEU A 168 7.37 10.81 -11.12
#